data_AF-A0A496Q6G1-F1
#
_entry.id   AF-A0A496Q6G1-F1
#
_cell.length_a   1.000
_cell.length_b   1.000
_cell.length_c   1.000
_cell.angle_alpha   90.00
_cell.angle_beta   90.00
_cell.angle_gamma   90.00
#
_symmetry.space_group_name_H-M   'P 1'
#
loop_
_entity.id
_entity.type
_entity.pdbx_description
1 polymer ?
#
loop_
_entity_poly.entity_id
_entity_poly.type
_entity_poly.pdbx_seq_one_letter_code
_entity_poly.pdbx_strand_id
1 'polypeptide(L)'
;MNVGEAIAIALVCLILGYVLVSRLFRIVRGLSHLPRSLQLLMGSHSVKSYLEKEKPTESDVKITPTAEPGWPSPAPHIGALFGGVLVFIGVFLPWIQLGTLLTNRGIDNPDGAIVLAFSLIVITAAGYGLASRRTWLGVVYLLCAAVLFWVGVADIGEVQSRVQEARGTMLGEAISAGAGLYVVLVGAVITGISGLIALIGASSASETKEERPVQGAYPSQLDLTLRDRNPSGEIDIASQLEKLADLRSKGMLTEEECTRAKAKLLRDGKG
;
A
#
# COMPACT_ATOMS: atom_id res chain seq x y z
N MET A 1 -26.30 15.56 27.64
CA MET A 1 -26.17 14.25 26.99
C MET A 1 -25.98 13.22 28.08
N ASN A 2 -26.81 12.16 28.13
CA ASN A 2 -26.68 11.14 29.16
C ASN A 2 -25.45 10.26 28.87
N VAL A 3 -24.78 9.75 29.91
CA VAL A 3 -23.58 8.88 29.75
C VAL A 3 -23.88 7.68 28.83
N GLY A 4 -25.10 7.14 28.88
CA GLY A 4 -25.56 6.07 27.99
C GLY A 4 -25.65 6.48 26.51
N GLU A 5 -26.02 7.72 26.20
CA GLU A 5 -26.06 8.24 24.83
C GLU A 5 -24.65 8.42 24.27
N ALA A 6 -23.72 8.94 25.09
CA ALA A 6 -22.33 9.10 24.70
C ALA A 6 -21.67 7.74 24.37
N ILE A 7 -21.93 6.71 25.18
CA ILE A 7 -21.44 5.34 24.93
C ILE A 7 -22.08 4.75 23.67
N ALA A 8 -23.38 4.98 23.46
CA ALA A 8 -24.08 4.51 22.26
C ALA A 8 -23.50 5.17 20.99
N ILE A 9 -23.27 6.48 21.02
CA ILE A 9 -22.65 7.22 19.92
C ILE A 9 -21.23 6.70 19.66
N ALA A 10 -20.43 6.50 20.72
CA ALA A 10 -19.07 5.97 20.58
C ALA A 10 -19.06 4.56 19.96
N LEU A 11 -19.95 3.66 20.40
CA LEU A 11 -20.11 2.31 19.82
C LEU A 11 -20.55 2.36 18.37
N VAL A 12 -21.52 3.20 18.04
CA VAL A 12 -22.00 3.41 16.68
C VAL A 12 -20.85 3.92 15.80
N CYS A 13 -20.08 4.90 16.26
CA CYS A 13 -18.90 5.40 15.57
C CYS A 13 -17.82 4.33 15.38
N LEU A 14 -17.60 3.47 16.38
CA LEU A 14 -16.63 2.37 16.31
C LEU A 14 -17.07 1.31 15.28
N ILE A 15 -18.36 0.96 15.27
CA ILE A 15 -18.95 0.03 14.30
C ILE A 15 -18.94 0.64 12.90
N LEU A 16 -19.33 1.91 12.75
CA LEU A 16 -19.28 2.62 11.46
C LEU A 16 -17.84 2.71 10.95
N GLY A 17 -16.89 3.07 11.79
CA GLY A 17 -15.47 3.09 11.45
C GLY A 17 -14.98 1.72 10.98
N TYR A 18 -15.32 0.65 11.73
CA TYR A 18 -15.00 -0.71 11.34
C TYR A 18 -15.63 -1.12 10.00
N VAL A 19 -16.90 -0.78 9.77
CA VAL A 19 -17.61 -1.08 8.52
C VAL A 19 -17.03 -0.28 7.35
N LEU A 20 -16.70 1.00 7.56
CA LEU A 20 -16.12 1.88 6.54
C LEU A 20 -14.74 1.36 6.12
N VAL A 21 -13.88 1.04 7.09
CA VAL A 21 -12.56 0.42 6.86
C VAL A 21 -12.73 -0.93 6.15
N SER A 22 -13.70 -1.75 6.55
CA SER A 22 -13.98 -3.04 5.90
C SER A 22 -14.51 -2.90 4.47
N ARG A 23 -15.28 -1.85 4.16
CA ARG A 23 -15.75 -1.55 2.80
C ARG A 23 -14.64 -0.98 1.93
N LEU A 24 -13.85 -0.05 2.44
CA LEU A 24 -12.64 0.44 1.78
C LEU A 24 -11.67 -0.70 1.48
N PHE A 25 -11.49 -1.63 2.42
CA PHE A 25 -10.70 -2.84 2.22
C PHE A 25 -11.23 -3.70 1.06
N ARG A 26 -12.56 -3.86 0.96
CA ARG A 26 -13.20 -4.55 -0.18
C ARG A 26 -13.00 -3.84 -1.51
N ILE A 27 -13.09 -2.51 -1.53
CA ILE A 27 -12.91 -1.69 -2.73
C ILE A 27 -11.46 -1.74 -3.20
N VAL A 28 -10.49 -1.56 -2.29
CA VAL A 28 -9.05 -1.64 -2.59
C VAL A 28 -8.68 -3.04 -3.08
N ARG A 29 -9.22 -4.09 -2.44
CA ARG A 29 -9.03 -5.47 -2.90
C ARG A 29 -9.67 -5.71 -4.28
N GLY A 30 -10.82 -5.09 -4.55
CA GLY A 30 -11.43 -5.08 -5.88
C GLY A 30 -10.59 -4.37 -6.93
N LEU A 31 -9.96 -3.23 -6.58
CA LEU A 31 -9.04 -2.53 -7.47
C LEU A 31 -7.75 -3.33 -7.74
N SER A 32 -7.26 -4.12 -6.77
CA SER A 32 -6.11 -5.00 -7.01
C SER A 32 -6.41 -6.14 -8.01
N HIS A 33 -7.68 -6.36 -8.35
CA HIS A 33 -8.12 -7.28 -9.40
C HIS A 33 -8.42 -6.60 -10.75
N LEU A 34 -8.15 -5.30 -10.91
CA LEU A 34 -8.27 -4.64 -12.21
C LEU A 34 -7.35 -5.34 -13.24
N PRO A 35 -7.85 -5.58 -14.47
CA PRO A 35 -7.10 -6.28 -15.50
C PRO A 35 -5.81 -5.52 -15.84
N ARG A 36 -4.71 -6.28 -16.02
CA ARG A 36 -3.34 -5.82 -16.35
C ARG A 36 -3.28 -4.77 -17.47
N SER A 37 -4.27 -4.73 -18.36
CA SER A 37 -4.36 -3.76 -19.45
C SER A 37 -4.46 -2.30 -18.98
N LEU A 38 -5.09 -2.03 -17.83
CA LEU A 38 -5.19 -0.66 -17.29
C LEU A 38 -3.93 -0.23 -16.53
N GLN A 39 -3.16 -1.17 -15.97
CA GLN A 39 -1.89 -0.87 -15.32
C GLN A 39 -0.83 -0.43 -16.34
N LEU A 40 -0.83 -1.02 -17.54
CA LEU A 40 0.06 -0.61 -18.64
C LEU A 40 -0.27 0.79 -19.20
N LEU A 41 -1.54 1.20 -19.18
CA LEU A 41 -1.96 2.51 -19.69
C LEU A 41 -1.48 3.68 -18.78
N MET A 42 -1.43 3.47 -17.46
CA MET A 42 -0.91 4.47 -16.51
C MET A 42 0.63 4.53 -16.48
N GLY A 43 1.34 3.44 -16.83
CA GLY A 43 2.81 3.42 -16.92
C GLY A 43 3.38 4.02 -18.22
N SER A 44 2.58 4.19 -19.27
CA SER A 44 3.08 4.57 -20.60
C SER A 44 3.51 6.04 -20.75
N HIS A 45 3.30 6.91 -19.75
CA HIS A 45 3.68 8.32 -19.85
C HIS A 45 5.10 8.64 -19.36
N SER A 46 5.83 7.69 -18.77
CA SER A 46 7.14 7.96 -18.15
C SER A 46 8.35 7.30 -18.84
N VAL A 47 8.19 6.73 -20.05
CA VAL A 47 9.25 5.95 -20.71
C VAL A 47 10.01 6.75 -21.80
N LYS A 48 9.66 8.03 -22.03
CA LYS A 48 10.25 8.80 -23.15
C LYS A 48 11.56 9.53 -22.85
N SER A 49 12.15 9.40 -21.65
CA SER A 49 13.34 10.16 -21.23
C SER A 49 14.66 9.38 -21.15
N TYR A 50 14.69 8.09 -21.49
CA TYR A 50 15.90 7.25 -21.27
C TYR A 50 16.60 6.74 -22.55
N LEU A 51 16.18 7.18 -23.73
CA LEU A 51 16.75 6.69 -25.00
C LEU A 51 17.74 7.65 -25.66
N GLU A 52 18.37 8.54 -24.89
CA GLU A 52 19.34 9.49 -25.45
C GLU A 52 20.52 9.75 -24.50
N LYS A 53 21.31 8.70 -24.24
CA LYS A 53 22.78 8.71 -24.11
C LYS A 53 23.23 7.43 -23.43
N GLU A 54 23.91 6.55 -24.18
CA GLU A 54 25.29 6.19 -23.84
C GLU A 54 25.96 5.38 -24.94
N LYS A 55 27.19 5.80 -25.24
CA LYS A 55 28.20 5.10 -26.04
C LYS A 55 29.07 4.34 -25.01
N PRO A 56 29.37 3.05 -25.19
CA PRO A 56 29.97 2.26 -24.12
C PRO A 56 31.45 2.63 -23.98
N THR A 57 31.88 2.97 -22.77
CA THR A 57 33.30 2.96 -22.40
C THR A 57 33.49 1.92 -21.30
N GLU A 58 34.26 0.92 -21.66
CA GLU A 58 34.70 -0.23 -20.88
C GLU A 58 35.69 0.21 -19.78
N SER A 59 35.33 0.01 -18.51
CA SER A 59 36.20 -0.46 -17.40
C SER A 59 35.63 -0.07 -16.03
N ASP A 60 35.81 -0.97 -15.06
CA ASP A 60 35.46 -0.87 -13.63
C ASP A 60 34.04 -1.27 -13.22
N VAL A 61 33.82 -2.58 -13.20
CA VAL A 61 32.79 -3.22 -12.37
C VAL A 61 33.12 -2.98 -10.89
N LYS A 62 32.73 -1.82 -10.38
CA LYS A 62 32.63 -1.56 -8.94
C LYS A 62 31.39 -2.30 -8.44
N ILE A 63 31.60 -3.50 -7.88
CA ILE A 63 30.56 -4.27 -7.18
C ILE A 63 29.97 -3.33 -6.12
N THR A 64 28.82 -2.78 -6.45
CA THR A 64 28.08 -1.89 -5.56
C THR A 64 27.51 -2.80 -4.47
N PRO A 65 27.73 -2.52 -3.17
CA PRO A 65 27.21 -3.39 -2.13
C PRO A 65 25.69 -3.47 -2.30
N THR A 66 25.22 -4.67 -2.58
CA THR A 66 23.83 -5.04 -2.69
C THR A 66 23.11 -4.48 -1.47
N ALA A 67 22.29 -3.44 -1.66
CA ALA A 67 21.51 -2.86 -0.57
C ALA A 67 20.63 -3.98 0.00
N GLU A 68 20.91 -4.40 1.23
CA GLU A 68 20.10 -5.41 1.89
C GLU A 68 18.63 -4.96 1.86
N PRO A 69 17.68 -5.86 1.57
CA PRO A 69 16.26 -5.53 1.55
C PRO A 69 15.84 -5.00 2.91
N GLY A 70 15.85 -3.68 3.03
CA GLY A 70 15.57 -2.96 4.26
C GLY A 70 14.16 -3.27 4.71
N TRP A 71 14.04 -3.90 5.88
CA TRP A 71 12.75 -4.15 6.49
C TRP A 71 12.00 -2.83 6.65
N PRO A 72 10.66 -2.80 6.40
CA PRO A 72 9.88 -1.61 6.61
C PRO A 72 10.06 -1.14 8.05
N SER A 73 10.55 0.08 8.22
CA SER A 73 10.85 0.62 9.54
C SER A 73 9.54 0.74 10.34
N PRO A 74 9.55 0.40 11.64
CA PRO A 74 8.35 0.56 12.49
C PRO A 74 8.12 2.03 12.88
N ALA A 75 9.08 2.91 12.62
CA ALA A 75 9.08 4.33 12.97
C ALA A 75 7.77 5.08 12.63
N PRO A 76 7.18 4.98 11.42
CA PRO A 76 5.94 5.69 11.11
C PRO A 76 4.75 5.19 11.93
N HIS A 77 4.69 3.91 12.29
CA HIS A 77 3.59 3.39 13.12
C HIS A 77 3.68 3.90 14.55
N ILE A 78 4.90 4.01 15.09
CA ILE A 78 5.15 4.57 16.42
C ILE A 78 4.75 6.06 16.45
N GLY A 79 5.14 6.82 15.42
CA GLY A 79 4.75 8.23 15.30
C GLY A 79 3.24 8.41 15.20
N ALA A 80 2.56 7.59 14.39
CA ALA A 80 1.10 7.63 14.27
C ALA A 80 0.39 7.28 15.58
N LEU A 81 0.91 6.30 16.34
CA LEU A 81 0.39 5.93 17.66
C LEU A 81 0.53 7.08 18.65
N PHE A 82 1.72 7.69 18.72
CA PHE A 82 1.98 8.82 19.61
C PHE A 82 1.07 10.01 19.27
N GLY A 83 0.94 10.37 17.98
CA GLY A 83 0.04 11.42 17.53
C GLY A 83 -1.43 11.12 17.87
N GLY A 84 -1.88 9.89 17.65
CA GLY A 84 -3.23 9.44 17.98
C GLY A 84 -3.53 9.52 19.49
N VAL A 85 -2.58 9.12 20.34
CA VAL A 85 -2.70 9.23 21.81
C VAL A 85 -2.74 10.70 22.25
N LEU A 86 -1.95 11.57 21.61
CA LEU A 86 -1.98 13.01 21.88
C LEU A 86 -3.36 13.59 21.56
N VAL A 87 -3.93 13.27 20.39
CA VAL A 87 -5.29 13.69 20.01
C VAL A 87 -6.31 13.18 21.02
N PHE A 88 -6.20 11.89 21.41
CA PHE A 88 -7.09 11.30 22.41
C PHE A 88 -7.06 12.08 23.72
N ILE A 89 -5.86 12.41 24.24
CA ILE A 89 -5.71 13.23 25.46
C ILE A 89 -6.29 14.65 25.24
N GLY A 90 -6.03 15.25 24.07
CA GLY A 90 -6.50 16.58 23.71
C GLY A 90 -8.03 16.74 23.75
N VAL A 91 -8.79 15.68 23.48
CA VAL A 91 -10.27 15.70 23.58
C VAL A 91 -10.76 15.89 25.02
N PHE A 92 -10.04 15.38 26.02
CA PHE A 92 -10.43 15.51 27.43
C PHE A 92 -10.00 16.85 28.05
N LEU A 93 -9.15 17.60 27.36
CA LEU A 93 -8.71 18.91 27.80
C LEU A 93 -9.73 20.00 27.42
N PRO A 94 -9.69 21.17 28.09
CA PRO A 94 -10.53 22.30 27.72
C PRO A 94 -10.25 22.77 26.30
N TRP A 95 -11.29 22.90 25.49
CA TRP A 95 -11.22 23.48 24.14
C TRP A 95 -11.60 24.96 24.14
N ILE A 96 -12.52 25.35 25.03
CA ILE A 96 -12.93 26.73 25.24
C ILE A 96 -12.79 27.04 26.73
N GLN A 97 -12.12 28.14 27.06
CA GLN A 97 -12.02 28.64 28.42
C GLN A 97 -12.62 30.05 28.47
N LEU A 98 -13.57 30.25 29.39
CA LEU A 98 -14.16 31.53 29.75
C LEU A 98 -13.70 31.86 31.18
N GLY A 99 -12.55 32.53 31.28
CA GLY A 99 -11.87 32.76 32.55
C GLY A 99 -11.55 31.45 33.30
N THR A 100 -11.59 31.49 34.63
CA THR A 100 -11.33 30.33 35.49
C THR A 100 -12.58 29.50 35.84
N LEU A 101 -13.78 30.00 35.51
CA LEU A 101 -15.05 29.46 36.01
C LEU A 101 -15.77 28.55 35.03
N LEU A 102 -15.61 28.76 33.72
CA LEU A 102 -16.29 28.00 32.68
C LEU A 102 -15.26 27.37 31.76
N THR A 103 -15.09 26.05 31.88
CA THR A 103 -14.24 25.26 30.98
C THR A 103 -15.14 24.27 30.24
N ASN A 104 -15.18 24.39 28.92
CA ASN A 104 -15.87 23.42 28.08
C ASN A 104 -14.81 22.46 27.50
N ARG A 105 -14.91 21.18 27.87
CA ARG A 105 -13.97 20.15 27.39
C ARG A 105 -14.39 19.70 25.99
N GLY A 106 -13.44 19.19 25.22
CA GLY A 106 -13.76 18.67 23.89
C GLY A 106 -14.87 17.63 23.90
N ILE A 107 -14.81 16.68 24.84
CA ILE A 107 -15.79 15.58 24.96
C ILE A 107 -17.24 16.02 25.19
N ASP A 108 -17.45 17.23 25.73
CA ASP A 108 -18.78 17.77 25.97
C ASP A 108 -19.42 18.34 24.68
N ASN A 109 -18.63 18.47 23.61
CA ASN A 109 -19.06 18.90 22.29
C ASN A 109 -19.20 17.70 21.32
N PRO A 110 -20.12 17.77 20.34
CA PRO A 110 -20.26 16.74 19.32
C PRO A 110 -18.98 16.56 18.48
N ASP A 111 -18.26 17.65 18.21
CA ASP A 111 -17.01 17.61 17.45
C ASP A 111 -15.91 16.87 18.19
N GLY A 112 -15.85 16.99 19.53
CA GLY A 112 -14.93 16.22 20.34
C GLY A 112 -15.23 14.72 20.32
N ALA A 113 -16.49 14.30 20.21
CA ALA A 113 -16.84 12.89 20.02
C ALA A 113 -16.37 12.36 18.65
N ILE A 114 -16.43 13.18 17.60
CA ILE A 114 -15.90 12.84 16.28
C ILE A 114 -14.37 12.72 16.33
N VAL A 115 -13.68 13.71 16.90
CA VAL A 115 -12.22 13.69 17.09
C VAL A 115 -11.79 12.48 17.91
N LEU A 116 -12.53 12.12 18.96
CA LEU A 116 -12.29 10.93 19.77
C LEU A 116 -12.39 9.64 18.93
N ALA A 117 -13.43 9.50 18.12
CA ALA A 117 -13.61 8.34 17.26
C ALA A 117 -12.46 8.19 16.25
N PHE A 118 -12.05 9.28 15.61
CA PHE A 118 -10.89 9.27 14.70
C PHE A 118 -9.59 8.96 15.43
N SER A 119 -9.39 9.47 16.64
CA SER A 119 -8.20 9.15 17.44
C SER A 119 -8.11 7.65 17.76
N LEU A 120 -9.23 7.01 18.09
CA LEU A 120 -9.29 5.58 18.34
C LEU A 120 -9.01 4.77 17.06
N ILE A 121 -9.51 5.21 15.92
CA ILE A 121 -9.20 4.61 14.60
C ILE A 121 -7.70 4.70 14.33
N VAL A 122 -7.07 5.86 14.56
CA VAL A 122 -5.62 6.04 14.37
C VAL A 122 -4.82 5.14 15.31
N ILE A 123 -5.17 5.09 16.60
CA ILE A 123 -4.48 4.26 17.61
C ILE A 123 -4.60 2.77 17.26
N THR A 124 -5.79 2.30 16.92
CA THR A 124 -6.01 0.89 16.54
C THR A 124 -5.34 0.54 15.23
N ALA A 125 -5.40 1.41 14.22
CA ALA A 125 -4.71 1.21 12.94
C ALA A 125 -3.18 1.20 13.13
N ALA A 126 -2.63 2.10 13.97
CA ALA A 126 -1.21 2.15 14.28
C ALA A 126 -0.73 0.91 15.05
N GLY A 127 -1.48 0.47 16.07
CA GLY A 127 -1.20 -0.77 16.79
C GLY A 127 -1.25 -1.99 15.88
N TYR A 128 -2.26 -2.08 15.01
CA TYR A 128 -2.35 -3.13 14.00
C TYR A 128 -1.22 -3.07 12.97
N GLY A 129 -0.82 -1.87 12.56
CA GLY A 129 0.29 -1.64 11.64
C GLY A 129 1.62 -2.10 12.20
N LEU A 130 1.85 -1.87 13.50
CA LEU A 130 3.05 -2.35 14.20
C LEU A 130 3.13 -3.88 14.21
N ALA A 131 1.99 -4.57 14.37
CA ALA A 131 1.91 -6.03 14.35
C ALA A 131 1.99 -6.62 12.93
N SER A 132 1.32 -6.02 11.96
CA SER A 132 1.16 -6.57 10.60
C SER A 132 2.18 -6.05 9.58
N ARG A 133 3.01 -5.04 9.91
CA ARG A 133 3.99 -4.37 9.03
C ARG A 133 3.43 -3.96 7.67
N ARG A 134 2.17 -3.51 7.64
CA ARG A 134 1.45 -3.14 6.41
C ARG A 134 1.62 -1.65 6.08
N THR A 135 2.24 -1.36 4.95
CA THR A 135 2.57 0.00 4.50
C THR A 135 1.36 0.80 3.98
N TRP A 136 0.32 0.15 3.47
CA TRP A 136 -0.89 0.83 2.97
C TRP A 136 -1.68 1.60 4.04
N LEU A 137 -1.42 1.32 5.32
CA LEU A 137 -2.01 2.06 6.45
C LEU A 137 -1.59 3.53 6.49
N GLY A 138 -0.50 3.90 5.78
CA GLY A 138 -0.08 5.30 5.64
C GLY A 138 -1.17 6.21 5.08
N VAL A 139 -1.98 5.71 4.13
CA VAL A 139 -3.13 6.46 3.58
C VAL A 139 -4.18 6.73 4.66
N VAL A 140 -4.44 5.74 5.53
CA VAL A 140 -5.41 5.88 6.61
C VAL A 140 -4.96 6.95 7.61
N TYR A 141 -3.67 6.97 7.95
CA TYR A 141 -3.11 8.00 8.84
C TYR A 141 -3.23 9.40 8.24
N LEU A 142 -2.92 9.56 6.94
CA LEU A 142 -3.08 10.86 6.27
C LEU A 142 -4.53 11.33 6.22
N LEU A 143 -5.47 10.46 5.86
CA LEU A 143 -6.88 10.82 5.79
C LEU A 143 -7.42 11.21 7.18
N CYS A 144 -7.09 10.44 8.21
CA CYS A 144 -7.50 10.78 9.57
C CYS A 144 -6.85 12.08 10.05
N ALA A 145 -5.56 12.28 9.79
CA ALA A 145 -4.85 13.50 10.13
C ALA A 145 -5.45 14.74 9.45
N ALA A 146 -5.82 14.63 8.17
CA ALA A 146 -6.45 15.73 7.44
C ALA A 146 -7.81 16.11 8.03
N VAL A 147 -8.65 15.14 8.38
CA VAL A 147 -9.95 15.38 9.03
C VAL A 147 -9.75 15.99 10.42
N LEU A 148 -8.87 15.42 11.24
CA LEU A 148 -8.56 15.91 12.59
C LEU A 148 -8.00 17.34 12.56
N PHE A 149 -7.12 17.64 11.62
CA PHE A 149 -6.56 18.97 11.44
C PHE A 149 -7.62 19.97 10.98
N TRP A 150 -8.48 19.57 10.04
CA TRP A 150 -9.58 20.41 9.57
C TRP A 150 -10.56 20.77 10.70
N VAL A 151 -10.99 19.78 11.48
CA VAL A 151 -11.88 20.02 12.64
C VAL A 151 -11.21 20.96 13.65
N GLY A 152 -9.95 20.69 14.01
CA GLY A 152 -9.22 21.56 14.93
C GLY A 152 -9.09 23.00 14.43
N VAL A 153 -8.86 23.24 13.13
CA VAL A 153 -8.80 24.60 12.57
C VAL A 153 -10.17 25.26 12.53
N ALA A 154 -11.22 24.52 12.17
CA ALA A 154 -12.60 25.03 12.17
C ALA A 154 -13.02 25.49 13.58
N ASP A 155 -12.70 24.70 14.59
CA ASP A 155 -12.98 25.03 16.00
C ASP A 155 -12.19 26.27 16.47
N ILE A 156 -10.91 26.43 16.06
CA ILE A 156 -10.17 27.68 16.34
C ILE A 156 -10.91 28.86 15.72
N GLY A 157 -11.33 28.74 14.46
CA GLY A 157 -12.03 29.78 13.74
C GLY A 157 -13.32 30.21 14.46
N GLU A 158 -14.09 29.23 14.94
CA GLU A 158 -15.32 29.49 15.70
C GLU A 158 -15.04 30.15 17.06
N VAL A 159 -14.01 29.67 17.77
CA VAL A 159 -13.61 30.31 19.04
C VAL A 159 -13.18 31.74 18.79
N GLN A 160 -12.40 32.00 17.75
CA GLN A 160 -11.97 33.36 17.40
C GLN A 160 -13.13 34.26 17.00
N SER A 161 -14.12 33.76 16.24
CA SER A 161 -15.31 34.55 15.90
C SER A 161 -16.12 34.91 17.15
N ARG A 162 -16.29 33.95 18.08
CA ARG A 162 -16.97 34.19 19.37
C ARG A 162 -16.21 35.19 20.24
N VAL A 163 -14.87 35.14 20.25
CA VAL A 163 -14.03 36.12 20.96
C VAL A 163 -14.19 37.52 20.36
N GLN A 164 -14.20 37.64 19.03
CA GLN A 164 -14.37 38.94 18.35
C GLN A 164 -15.75 39.55 18.61
N GLU A 165 -16.81 38.74 18.62
CA GLU A 165 -18.16 39.20 18.96
C GLU A 165 -18.25 39.64 20.43
N ALA A 166 -17.61 38.90 21.34
CA ALA A 166 -17.60 39.20 22.76
C ALA A 166 -16.68 40.38 23.14
N ARG A 167 -15.72 40.78 22.30
CA ARG A 167 -14.83 41.95 22.53
C ARG A 167 -15.57 43.28 22.71
N GLY A 168 -16.84 43.37 22.28
CA GLY A 168 -17.71 44.51 22.59
C GLY A 168 -18.24 44.53 24.03
N THR A 169 -18.01 43.47 24.81
CA THR A 169 -18.47 43.30 26.19
C THR A 169 -17.28 43.13 27.14
N MET A 170 -17.43 43.47 28.43
CA MET A 170 -16.36 43.31 29.44
C MET A 170 -15.88 41.86 29.64
N LEU A 171 -16.51 40.87 28.98
CA LEU A 171 -16.14 39.45 29.01
C LEU A 171 -15.24 39.02 27.85
N GLY A 172 -15.04 39.87 26.83
CA GLY A 172 -14.31 39.49 25.61
C GLY A 172 -12.82 39.19 25.79
N GLU A 173 -12.19 39.70 26.86
CA GLU A 173 -10.80 39.37 27.20
C GLU A 173 -10.64 38.02 27.91
N ALA A 174 -11.73 37.47 28.47
CA ALA A 174 -11.68 36.23 29.25
C ALA A 174 -11.89 34.97 28.40
N ILE A 175 -12.32 35.11 27.15
CA ILE A 175 -12.55 33.98 26.24
C ILE A 175 -11.25 33.66 25.52
N SER A 176 -10.76 32.44 25.70
CA SER A 176 -9.55 31.96 25.03
C SER A 176 -9.71 30.53 24.53
N ALA A 177 -9.00 30.23 23.43
CA ALA A 177 -8.85 28.86 22.95
C ALA A 177 -8.10 28.03 24.00
N GLY A 178 -8.72 26.95 24.43
CA GLY A 178 -8.18 26.06 25.45
C GLY A 178 -7.02 25.21 24.92
N ALA A 179 -6.17 24.77 25.85
CA ALA A 179 -4.98 23.98 25.54
C ALA A 179 -5.29 22.68 24.77
N GLY A 180 -6.48 22.09 24.97
CA GLY A 180 -6.86 20.83 24.34
C GLY A 180 -6.87 20.89 22.82
N LEU A 181 -7.30 22.02 22.27
CA LEU A 181 -7.40 22.20 20.82
C LEU A 181 -6.02 22.24 20.16
N TYR A 182 -5.05 22.90 20.80
CA TYR A 182 -3.65 22.91 20.34
C TYR A 182 -3.02 21.52 20.42
N VAL A 183 -3.31 20.76 21.48
CA VAL A 183 -2.82 19.38 21.63
C VAL A 183 -3.38 18.48 20.52
N VAL A 184 -4.66 18.62 20.17
CA VAL A 184 -5.28 17.92 19.02
C VAL A 184 -4.57 18.27 17.72
N LEU A 185 -4.31 19.55 17.44
CA LEU A 185 -3.62 19.98 16.22
C LEU A 185 -2.19 19.43 16.13
N VAL A 186 -1.42 19.50 17.22
CA VAL A 186 -0.06 18.94 17.27
C VAL A 186 -0.10 17.43 17.04
N GLY A 187 -1.03 16.72 17.68
CA GLY A 187 -1.22 15.28 17.48
C GLY A 187 -1.57 14.94 16.03
N ALA A 188 -2.48 15.71 15.42
CA ALA A 188 -2.87 15.53 14.01
C ALA A 188 -1.69 15.74 13.04
N VAL A 189 -0.84 16.75 13.28
CA VAL A 189 0.36 17.00 12.47
C VAL A 189 1.36 15.84 12.59
N ILE A 190 1.60 15.33 13.80
CA ILE A 190 2.49 14.18 14.02
C ILE A 190 1.96 12.94 13.30
N THR A 191 0.65 12.66 13.41
CA THR A 191 0.01 11.55 12.69
C THR A 191 0.12 11.74 11.18
N GLY A 192 -0.06 12.96 10.67
CA GLY A 192 0.07 13.28 9.25
C GLY A 192 1.48 13.05 8.70
N ILE A 193 2.51 13.56 9.38
CA ILE A 193 3.92 13.34 9.02
C ILE A 193 4.24 11.84 9.03
N SER A 194 3.75 11.12 10.03
CA SER A 194 3.93 9.68 10.14
C SER A 194 3.27 8.91 8.99
N GLY A 195 2.07 9.34 8.57
CA GLY A 195 1.39 8.82 7.38
C GLY A 195 2.16 9.07 6.09
N LEU A 196 2.72 10.28 5.95
CA LEU A 196 3.53 10.65 4.79
C LEU A 196 4.82 9.80 4.70
N ILE A 197 5.53 9.62 5.82
CA ILE A 197 6.73 8.77 5.89
C ILE A 197 6.39 7.32 5.52
N ALA A 198 5.27 6.79 6.02
CA ALA A 198 4.81 5.44 5.67
C ALA A 198 4.55 5.27 4.16
N LEU A 199 4.01 6.31 3.51
CA LEU A 199 3.71 6.30 2.08
C LEU A 199 4.96 6.39 1.22
N ILE A 200 5.88 7.30 1.55
CA ILE A 200 7.14 7.45 0.82
C ILE A 200 7.95 6.15 0.89
N GLY A 201 8.04 5.54 2.08
CA GLY A 201 8.70 4.24 2.25
C GLY A 201 8.04 3.09 1.49
N ALA A 202 6.72 3.16 1.26
CA ALA A 202 5.99 2.17 0.47
C ALA A 202 6.31 2.27 -1.03
N SER A 203 6.40 3.49 -1.56
CA SER A 203 6.68 3.73 -2.99
C SER A 203 8.07 3.25 -3.39
N SER A 204 9.09 3.51 -2.55
CA SER A 204 10.46 3.07 -2.84
C SER A 204 10.63 1.55 -2.88
N ALA A 205 9.83 0.80 -2.11
CA ALA A 205 9.89 -0.65 -2.10
C ALA A 205 9.24 -1.30 -3.34
N SER A 206 8.41 -0.56 -4.09
CA SER A 206 7.75 -1.06 -5.29
C SER A 206 8.67 -1.05 -6.51
N GLU A 207 9.61 -0.10 -6.59
CA GLU A 207 10.51 0.05 -7.74
C GLU A 207 11.62 -1.01 -7.77
N THR A 208 12.07 -1.50 -6.62
CA THR A 208 13.17 -2.49 -6.54
C THR A 208 12.75 -3.92 -6.92
N LYS A 209 11.44 -4.18 -7.13
CA LYS A 209 10.94 -5.54 -7.39
C LYS A 209 10.74 -5.87 -8.87
N GLU A 210 11.06 -4.94 -9.77
CA GLU A 210 10.88 -5.11 -11.23
C GLU A 210 12.18 -5.43 -11.99
N GLU A 211 13.29 -5.73 -11.31
CA GLU A 211 14.34 -6.56 -11.91
C GLU A 211 13.95 -8.03 -11.76
N ARG A 212 13.15 -8.53 -12.71
CA ARG A 212 13.21 -9.97 -13.02
C ARG A 212 14.68 -10.26 -13.36
N PRO A 213 15.31 -11.30 -12.80
CA PRO A 213 16.51 -11.81 -13.43
C PRO A 213 16.14 -12.10 -14.88
N VAL A 214 16.84 -11.46 -15.82
CA VAL A 214 16.88 -11.93 -17.19
C VAL A 214 17.42 -13.35 -17.08
N GLN A 215 16.48 -14.29 -17.07
CA GLN A 215 16.74 -15.70 -17.04
C GLN A 215 17.30 -16.01 -18.42
N GLY A 216 18.62 -15.83 -18.52
CA GLY A 216 19.41 -16.14 -19.70
C GLY A 216 19.21 -17.62 -20.02
N ALA A 217 18.48 -17.83 -21.11
CA ALA A 217 18.62 -18.92 -22.07
C ALA A 217 18.97 -20.32 -21.51
N TYR A 218 17.94 -21.06 -21.09
CA TYR A 218 17.87 -22.48 -21.43
C TYR A 218 16.72 -22.65 -22.43
N PRO A 219 16.98 -23.08 -23.69
CA PRO A 219 15.92 -23.44 -24.61
C PRO A 219 15.41 -24.83 -24.24
N SER A 220 14.48 -24.90 -23.29
CA SER A 220 13.57 -26.05 -23.14
C SER A 220 12.47 -25.95 -24.20
N GLN A 221 12.84 -26.15 -25.46
CA GLN A 221 11.89 -26.50 -26.53
C GLN A 221 11.64 -28.01 -26.47
N LEU A 222 10.84 -28.43 -25.51
CA LEU A 222 10.14 -29.72 -25.57
C LEU A 222 8.71 -29.53 -25.06
N ASP A 223 8.00 -28.53 -25.61
CA ASP A 223 6.54 -28.50 -25.53
C ASP A 223 5.98 -28.75 -26.93
N LEU A 224 5.59 -29.99 -27.09
CA LEU A 224 5.05 -30.63 -28.28
C LEU A 224 3.66 -30.06 -28.54
N THR A 225 3.57 -28.83 -29.03
CA THR A 225 2.36 -28.32 -29.69
C THR A 225 2.28 -28.92 -31.08
N LEU A 226 1.88 -30.19 -31.10
CA LEU A 226 1.41 -30.93 -32.26
C LEU A 226 0.06 -30.31 -32.69
N ARG A 227 0.15 -29.15 -33.33
CA ARG A 227 -0.98 -28.50 -34.01
C ARG A 227 -0.46 -27.73 -35.21
N ASP A 228 -0.09 -28.46 -36.25
CA ASP A 228 -0.34 -27.96 -37.59
C ASP A 228 -0.91 -29.06 -38.48
N ARG A 229 -1.92 -28.65 -39.26
CA ARG A 229 -2.58 -29.45 -40.26
C ARG A 229 -1.64 -29.62 -41.45
N ASN A 230 -1.48 -30.83 -41.95
CA ASN A 230 -1.72 -31.06 -43.37
C ASN A 230 -2.24 -32.50 -43.58
N PRO A 231 -3.26 -32.70 -44.43
CA PRO A 231 -3.86 -33.99 -44.67
C PRO A 231 -3.09 -34.75 -45.76
N SER A 232 -3.13 -36.08 -45.68
CA SER A 232 -2.79 -37.01 -46.77
C SER A 232 -1.30 -37.17 -47.11
N GLY A 233 -0.77 -38.38 -46.92
CA GLY A 233 0.42 -38.86 -47.62
C GLY A 233 1.42 -39.57 -46.70
N GLU A 234 1.49 -40.90 -46.83
CA GLU A 234 2.49 -41.85 -46.33
C GLU A 234 3.57 -41.33 -45.36
N ILE A 235 3.58 -41.93 -44.17
CA ILE A 235 4.69 -41.84 -43.22
C ILE A 235 5.90 -42.51 -43.89
N ASP A 236 6.78 -41.73 -44.50
CA ASP A 236 8.04 -42.25 -45.04
C ASP A 236 9.00 -42.58 -43.89
N ILE A 237 8.95 -43.85 -43.46
CA ILE A 237 9.74 -44.42 -42.37
C ILE A 237 11.24 -44.25 -42.63
N ALA A 238 11.67 -44.16 -43.90
CA ALA A 238 13.07 -43.93 -44.26
C ALA A 238 13.56 -42.55 -43.79
N SER A 239 12.77 -41.50 -44.01
CA SER A 239 13.10 -40.14 -43.57
C SER A 239 13.24 -40.01 -42.04
N GLN A 240 12.43 -40.75 -41.28
CA GLN A 240 12.50 -40.74 -39.81
C GLN A 240 13.71 -41.53 -39.27
N LEU A 241 14.11 -42.61 -39.95
CA LEU A 241 15.32 -43.36 -39.61
C LEU A 241 16.59 -42.57 -39.88
N GLU A 242 16.63 -41.79 -40.96
CA GLU A 242 17.76 -40.92 -41.28
C GLU A 242 17.93 -39.79 -40.26
N LYS A 243 16.81 -39.21 -39.79
CA LYS A 243 16.82 -38.20 -38.73
C LYS A 243 17.28 -38.75 -37.38
N LEU A 244 16.98 -40.01 -37.07
CA LEU A 244 17.50 -40.68 -35.87
C LEU A 244 19.01 -40.97 -35.98
N ALA A 245 19.49 -41.31 -37.17
CA ALA A 245 20.93 -41.50 -37.40
C ALA A 245 21.71 -40.17 -37.27
N ASP A 246 21.14 -39.06 -37.75
CA ASP A 246 21.72 -37.72 -37.59
C ASP A 246 21.75 -37.27 -36.11
N LEU A 247 20.70 -37.57 -35.33
CA LEU A 247 20.68 -37.27 -33.90
C LEU A 247 21.68 -38.13 -33.10
N ARG A 248 21.95 -39.36 -33.53
CA ARG A 248 23.02 -40.20 -32.98
C ARG A 248 24.40 -39.64 -33.30
N SER A 249 24.63 -39.20 -34.54
CA SER A 249 25.93 -38.65 -34.96
C SER A 249 26.30 -37.38 -34.17
N LYS A 250 25.30 -36.62 -33.74
CA LYS A 250 25.44 -35.41 -32.91
C LYS A 250 25.58 -35.69 -31.41
N GLY A 251 25.63 -36.96 -31.00
CA GLY A 251 25.81 -37.36 -29.59
C GLY A 251 24.63 -37.01 -28.67
N MET A 252 23.47 -36.67 -29.25
CA MET A 252 22.29 -36.23 -28.49
C MET A 252 21.38 -37.37 -28.04
N LEU A 253 21.66 -38.60 -28.47
CA LEU A 253 20.99 -39.81 -27.97
C LEU A 253 22.01 -40.88 -27.63
N THR A 254 21.76 -41.58 -26.52
CA THR A 254 22.51 -42.77 -26.14
C THR A 254 22.12 -43.96 -27.03
N GLU A 255 23.02 -44.95 -27.16
CA GLU A 255 22.82 -46.11 -28.05
C GLU A 255 21.56 -46.93 -27.70
N GLU A 256 21.20 -46.96 -26.42
CA GLU A 256 19.99 -47.62 -25.90
C GLU A 256 18.69 -46.89 -26.29
N GLU A 257 18.71 -45.56 -26.34
CA GLU A 257 17.54 -44.76 -26.72
C GLU A 257 17.31 -44.81 -28.23
N CYS A 258 18.38 -44.82 -29.03
CA CYS A 258 18.30 -44.98 -30.48
C CYS A 258 17.72 -46.34 -30.88
N THR A 259 18.12 -47.41 -30.18
CA THR A 259 17.61 -48.77 -30.45
C THR A 259 16.14 -48.91 -30.03
N ARG A 260 15.72 -48.30 -28.91
CA ARG A 260 14.32 -48.29 -28.47
C ARG A 260 13.41 -47.48 -29.41
N ALA A 261 13.86 -46.33 -29.89
CA ALA A 261 13.11 -45.50 -30.84
C ALA A 261 12.95 -46.19 -32.21
N LYS A 262 14.02 -46.82 -32.72
CA LYS A 262 14.00 -47.61 -33.96
C LYS A 262 13.04 -48.81 -33.88
N ALA A 263 13.03 -49.52 -32.74
CA ALA A 263 12.12 -50.65 -32.54
C ALA A 263 10.64 -50.24 -32.50
N LYS A 264 10.34 -49.04 -32.00
CA LYS A 264 8.98 -48.50 -31.95
C LYS A 264 8.47 -48.12 -33.35
N LEU A 265 9.29 -47.43 -34.14
CA LEU A 265 8.94 -47.05 -35.51
C LEU A 265 8.69 -48.26 -36.44
N LEU A 266 9.47 -49.33 -36.29
CA LEU A 266 9.27 -50.57 -37.05
C LEU A 266 8.01 -51.35 -36.64
N ARG A 267 7.52 -51.13 -35.42
CA ARG A 267 6.27 -51.74 -34.93
C ARG A 267 5.05 -50.98 -35.44
N ASP A 268 5.11 -49.65 -35.45
CA ASP A 268 4.00 -48.79 -35.86
C ASP A 268 3.81 -48.75 -37.40
N GLY A 269 4.85 -49.09 -38.18
CA GLY A 269 4.80 -49.15 -39.64
C GLY A 269 4.32 -50.47 -40.26
N LYS A 270 3.92 -51.47 -39.45
CA LYS A 270 3.39 -52.77 -39.92
C LYS A 270 1.86 -52.92 -39.80
N GLY A 271 1.15 -51.85 -39.44
CA GLY A 271 -0.30 -51.79 -39.32
C GLY A 271 -0.98 -51.31 -40.59
#